data_AF-A0A951IA95-F1
#
_entry.id   AF-A0A951IA95-F1
#
_cell.length_a   1.000
_cell.length_b   1.000
_cell.length_c   1.000
_cell.angle_alpha   90.00
_cell.angle_beta   90.00
_cell.angle_gamma   90.00
#
_symmetry.space_group_name_H-M   'P 1'
#
loop_
_entity.id
_entity.type
_entity.pdbx_description
1 polymer ?
#
loop_
_entity_poly.entity_id
_entity_poly.type
_entity_poly.pdbx_seq_one_letter_code
_entity_poly.pdbx_strand_id
1 'polypeptide(L)'
;MALLTTAPGEKLHGPQRRLGFWELWNMSFGFLGIQFGFELQNSNVSRIFETLGANKDEIPLLWIAAPITGLIVQPIIGYLSDRTWHPWWGRRRPYFFIGAVLATMALIVMPNSSALWIAGGMLWIMDASINISMEP
;
A
#
# COMPACT_ATOMS: atom_id res chain seq x y z
N MET A 1 49.13 -4.84 -17.45
CA MET A 1 48.19 -4.79 -18.59
C MET A 1 47.27 -6.00 -18.49
N ALA A 2 46.24 -5.91 -17.66
CA ALA A 2 45.18 -6.91 -17.57
C ALA A 2 43.96 -6.33 -18.29
N LEU A 3 43.67 -6.87 -19.47
CA LEU A 3 42.46 -6.58 -20.22
C LEU A 3 41.28 -7.19 -19.46
N LEU A 4 40.50 -6.36 -18.78
CA LEU A 4 39.16 -6.73 -18.31
C LEU A 4 38.28 -6.92 -19.55
N THR A 5 38.07 -8.17 -19.94
CA THR A 5 37.10 -8.55 -20.96
C THR A 5 35.72 -8.44 -20.31
N THR A 6 35.04 -7.31 -20.49
CA THR A 6 33.62 -7.22 -20.11
C THR A 6 32.84 -8.14 -21.06
N ALA A 7 32.06 -9.07 -20.51
CA ALA A 7 31.27 -10.01 -21.28
C ALA A 7 30.31 -9.27 -22.25
N PRO A 8 30.10 -9.78 -23.47
CA PRO A 8 29.20 -9.15 -24.43
C PRO A 8 27.75 -9.31 -23.95
N GLY A 9 27.20 -8.27 -23.32
CA GLY A 9 25.80 -8.26 -22.85
C GLY A 9 25.50 -7.38 -21.64
N GLU A 10 26.51 -6.87 -20.91
CA GLU A 10 26.24 -5.89 -19.85
C GLU A 10 25.83 -4.54 -20.48
N LYS A 11 24.52 -4.26 -20.45
CA LYS A 11 24.03 -2.90 -20.65
C LYS A 11 24.63 -2.04 -19.55
N LEU A 12 25.50 -1.10 -19.91
CA LEU A 12 25.97 -0.06 -19.00
C LEU A 12 24.73 0.67 -18.48
N HIS A 13 24.33 0.39 -17.24
CA HIS A 13 23.31 1.19 -16.57
C HIS A 13 23.85 2.62 -16.54
N GLY A 14 23.18 3.52 -17.27
CA GLY A 14 23.52 4.94 -17.25
C GLY A 14 23.50 5.46 -15.81
N PRO A 15 24.21 6.56 -15.52
CA PRO A 15 24.31 7.08 -14.16
C PRO A 15 22.91 7.28 -13.56
N GLN A 16 22.62 6.59 -12.46
CA GLN A 16 21.37 6.74 -11.72
C GLN A 16 21.21 8.22 -11.35
N ARG A 17 20.03 8.78 -11.64
CA ARG A 17 19.72 10.16 -11.26
C ARG A 17 19.85 10.29 -9.74
N ARG A 18 20.78 11.13 -9.29
CA ARG A 18 20.88 11.51 -7.87
C ARG A 18 19.68 12.39 -7.54
N LEU A 19 18.84 11.94 -6.60
CA LEU A 19 17.71 12.71 -6.11
C LEU A 19 18.21 13.85 -5.21
N GLY A 20 17.66 15.04 -5.37
CA GLY A 20 17.93 16.15 -4.46
C GLY A 20 17.32 15.91 -3.07
N PHE A 21 17.79 16.65 -2.07
CA PHE A 21 17.27 16.53 -0.70
C PHE A 21 15.73 16.62 -0.63
N TRP A 22 15.13 17.59 -1.33
CA TRP A 22 13.68 17.78 -1.34
C TRP A 22 12.91 16.66 -2.05
N GLU A 23 13.51 16.02 -3.05
CA GLU A 23 12.91 14.87 -3.73
C GLU A 23 12.90 13.66 -2.78
N LEU A 24 14.02 13.42 -2.11
CA LEU A 24 14.13 12.37 -1.10
C LEU A 24 13.15 12.61 0.05
N TRP A 25 13.10 13.84 0.57
CA TRP A 25 12.17 14.24 1.63
C TRP A 25 10.71 13.93 1.26
N ASN A 26 10.26 14.37 0.07
CA ASN A 26 8.89 14.15 -0.37
C ASN A 26 8.53 12.66 -0.52
N MET A 27 9.46 11.84 -1.03
CA MET A 27 9.26 10.39 -1.12
C MET A 27 9.19 9.75 0.27
N SER A 28 10.11 10.12 1.17
CA SER A 28 10.12 9.62 2.54
C SER A 28 8.87 10.02 3.32
N PHE A 29 8.38 11.25 3.15
CA PHE A 29 7.17 11.72 3.81
C PHE A 29 5.92 11.03 3.29
N GLY A 30 5.84 10.76 1.97
CA GLY A 30 4.76 9.94 1.40
C GLY A 30 4.75 8.52 1.99
N PHE A 31 5.92 7.90 2.11
CA PHE A 31 6.06 6.57 2.71
C PHE A 31 5.73 6.56 4.21
N LEU A 32 6.15 7.60 4.94
CA LEU A 32 5.80 7.79 6.35
C LEU A 32 4.28 7.75 6.56
N GLY A 33 3.50 8.42 5.71
CA GLY A 33 2.03 8.40 5.78
C GLY A 33 1.44 7.00 5.65
N ILE A 34 1.96 6.19 4.73
CA ILE A 34 1.55 4.78 4.57
C ILE A 34 1.84 3.98 5.85
N GLN A 35 3.01 4.17 6.47
CA GLN A 35 3.38 3.48 7.72
C GLN A 35 2.42 3.86 8.86
N PHE A 36 2.06 5.14 8.98
CA PHE A 36 1.04 5.56 9.95
C PHE A 36 -0.30 4.86 9.73
N GLY A 37 -0.73 4.69 8.48
CA GLY A 37 -1.96 3.97 8.16
C GLY A 37 -1.93 2.51 8.60
N PHE A 38 -0.83 1.79 8.30
CA PHE A 38 -0.65 0.41 8.75
C PHE A 38 -0.57 0.29 10.27
N GLU A 39 0.10 1.21 10.95
CA GLU A 39 0.23 1.15 12.39
C GLU A 39 -1.11 1.38 13.08
N LEU A 40 -1.90 2.36 12.59
CA LEU A 40 -3.27 2.58 13.08
C LEU A 40 -4.15 1.34 12.85
N GLN A 41 -4.01 0.68 11.70
CA GLN A 41 -4.69 -0.56 11.40
C GLN A 41 -4.26 -1.67 12.38
N ASN A 42 -2.97 -2.00 12.46
CA ASN A 42 -2.45 -3.10 13.27
C ASN A 42 -2.72 -2.91 14.79
N SER A 43 -2.67 -1.66 15.28
CA SER A 43 -2.87 -1.38 16.71
C SER A 43 -4.33 -1.33 17.14
N ASN A 44 -5.28 -1.01 16.25
CA ASN A 44 -6.68 -0.75 16.63
C ASN A 44 -7.68 -1.77 16.09
N VAL A 45 -7.44 -2.41 14.94
CA VAL A 45 -8.42 -3.28 14.27
C VAL A 45 -8.88 -4.43 15.16
N SER A 46 -7.95 -5.14 15.81
CA SER A 46 -8.31 -6.25 16.71
C SER A 46 -9.21 -5.78 17.85
N ARG A 47 -8.92 -4.61 18.44
CA ARG A 47 -9.76 -4.02 19.49
C ARG A 47 -11.15 -3.67 18.96
N ILE A 48 -11.25 -3.08 17.77
CA ILE A 48 -12.54 -2.75 17.15
C ILE A 48 -13.38 -4.01 16.96
N PHE A 49 -12.80 -5.10 16.45
CA PHE A 49 -13.49 -6.38 16.31
C PHE A 49 -13.98 -6.94 17.65
N GLU A 50 -13.12 -6.95 18.67
CA GLU A 50 -13.50 -7.39 20.03
C GLU A 50 -14.67 -6.55 20.58
N THR A 51 -14.65 -5.22 20.41
CA THR A 51 -15.74 -4.35 20.86
C THR A 51 -17.06 -4.59 20.12
N LEU A 52 -17.01 -5.17 18.92
CA LEU A 52 -18.16 -5.55 18.11
C LEU A 52 -18.60 -7.00 18.35
N GLY A 53 -18.01 -7.68 19.32
CA GLY A 53 -18.41 -9.02 19.77
C GLY A 53 -17.60 -10.17 19.16
N ALA A 54 -16.50 -9.91 18.45
CA ALA A 54 -15.60 -10.97 18.02
C ALA A 54 -14.87 -11.61 19.20
N ASN A 55 -14.83 -12.93 19.24
CA ASN A 55 -13.99 -13.65 20.20
C ASN A 55 -12.52 -13.57 19.79
N LYS A 56 -11.60 -13.67 20.76
CA LYS A 56 -10.15 -13.63 20.50
C LYS A 56 -9.69 -14.70 19.50
N ASP A 57 -10.34 -15.86 19.52
CA ASP A 57 -10.03 -16.98 18.63
C ASP A 57 -10.49 -16.72 17.17
N GLU A 58 -11.39 -15.77 16.96
CA GLU A 58 -11.89 -15.36 15.64
C GLU A 58 -11.04 -14.25 15.00
N ILE A 59 -10.26 -13.51 15.80
CA ILE A 59 -9.41 -12.41 15.33
C ILE A 59 -8.45 -12.86 14.22
N PRO A 60 -7.71 -13.99 14.33
CA PRO A 60 -6.85 -14.46 13.24
C PRO A 60 -7.62 -14.74 11.94
N LEU A 61 -8.84 -15.25 12.04
CA LEU A 61 -9.70 -15.52 10.88
C LEU A 61 -10.10 -14.21 10.19
N LEU A 62 -10.46 -13.18 10.94
CA LEU A 62 -10.78 -11.85 10.40
C LEU A 62 -9.57 -11.21 9.71
N TRP A 63 -8.37 -11.44 10.24
CA TRP A 63 -7.11 -10.94 9.67
C TRP A 63 -6.66 -11.64 8.39
N ILE A 64 -7.31 -12.73 7.97
CA ILE A 64 -7.08 -13.34 6.64
C ILE A 64 -7.34 -12.32 5.51
N ALA A 65 -8.13 -11.27 5.78
CA ALA A 65 -8.29 -10.12 4.90
C ALA A 65 -6.95 -9.60 4.34
N ALA A 66 -5.94 -9.43 5.18
CA ALA A 66 -4.66 -8.83 4.78
C ALA A 66 -3.88 -9.66 3.74
N PRO A 67 -3.55 -10.95 3.99
CA PRO A 67 -2.83 -11.75 2.99
C PRO A 67 -3.62 -11.99 1.70
N ILE A 68 -4.95 -12.15 1.78
CA ILE A 68 -5.77 -12.33 0.56
C ILE A 68 -5.78 -11.03 -0.25
N THR A 69 -5.98 -9.89 0.42
CA THR A 69 -6.00 -8.60 -0.25
C THR A 69 -4.65 -8.29 -0.89
N GLY A 70 -3.53 -8.52 -0.20
CA GLY A 70 -2.20 -8.38 -0.79
C GLY A 70 -1.99 -9.27 -2.02
N LEU A 71 -2.39 -10.55 -1.94
CA LEU A 71 -2.26 -11.51 -3.04
C LEU A 71 -3.05 -11.09 -4.29
N ILE A 72 -4.23 -10.49 -4.11
CA ILE A 72 -5.13 -10.14 -5.22
C ILE A 72 -4.84 -8.73 -5.74
N VAL A 73 -4.73 -7.76 -4.85
CA VAL A 73 -4.64 -6.34 -5.20
C VAL A 73 -3.30 -6.04 -5.86
N GLN A 74 -2.18 -6.54 -5.32
CA GLN A 74 -0.85 -6.20 -5.86
C GLN A 74 -0.68 -6.61 -7.34
N PRO A 75 -1.00 -7.84 -7.79
CA PRO A 75 -0.84 -8.19 -9.20
C PRO A 75 -1.77 -7.41 -10.13
N ILE A 76 -3.00 -7.12 -9.67
CA ILE A 76 -3.99 -6.38 -10.46
C ILE A 76 -3.54 -4.93 -10.63
N ILE A 77 -3.16 -4.27 -9.55
CA ILE A 77 -2.78 -2.86 -9.57
C ILE A 77 -1.44 -2.70 -10.30
N GLY A 78 -0.49 -3.60 -10.10
CA GLY A 78 0.74 -3.63 -10.92
C GLY A 78 0.45 -3.74 -12.42
N TYR A 79 -0.46 -4.64 -12.81
CA TYR A 79 -0.87 -4.82 -14.20
C TYR A 79 -1.58 -3.57 -14.78
N LEU A 80 -2.47 -2.94 -14.01
CA LEU A 80 -3.23 -1.76 -14.43
C LEU A 80 -2.36 -0.51 -14.47
N SER A 81 -1.53 -0.32 -13.44
CA SER A 81 -0.61 0.81 -13.32
C SER A 81 0.36 0.79 -14.49
N ASP A 82 0.90 -0.37 -14.87
CA ASP A 82 1.81 -0.48 -16.02
C ASP A 82 1.22 -0.05 -17.36
N ARG A 83 -0.12 -0.12 -17.53
CA ARG A 83 -0.84 0.25 -18.76
C ARG A 83 -1.43 1.66 -18.75
N THR A 84 -1.31 2.37 -17.64
CA THR A 84 -1.93 3.69 -17.49
C THR A 84 -0.90 4.78 -17.73
N TRP A 85 -1.23 5.80 -18.53
CA TRP A 85 -0.38 6.98 -18.67
C TRP A 85 -1.22 8.25 -18.59
N HIS A 86 -1.23 8.88 -17.41
CA HIS A 86 -1.95 10.13 -17.21
C HIS A 86 -1.10 11.34 -17.66
N PRO A 87 -1.63 12.29 -18.45
CA PRO A 87 -0.85 13.39 -19.03
C PRO A 87 -0.08 14.24 -18.02
N TRP A 88 -0.63 14.44 -16.82
CA TRP A 88 -0.03 15.28 -15.78
C TRP A 88 0.55 14.50 -14.60
N TRP A 89 0.04 13.30 -14.34
CA TRP A 89 0.37 12.52 -13.12
C TRP A 89 1.27 11.31 -13.44
N GLY A 90 1.48 11.02 -14.73
CA GLY A 90 2.23 9.87 -15.17
C GLY A 90 1.50 8.56 -14.84
N ARG A 91 2.28 7.54 -14.54
CA ARG A 91 1.82 6.15 -14.48
C ARG A 91 1.24 5.73 -13.12
N ARG A 92 1.96 6.04 -12.03
CA ARG A 92 1.72 5.45 -10.70
C ARG A 92 1.08 6.39 -9.67
N ARG A 93 1.27 7.71 -9.84
CA ARG A 93 0.72 8.74 -8.93
C ARG A 93 -0.82 8.75 -8.83
N PRO A 94 -1.60 8.46 -9.90
CA PRO A 94 -3.05 8.35 -9.79
C PRO A 94 -3.51 7.24 -8.84
N TYR A 95 -2.89 6.07 -8.94
CA TYR A 95 -3.19 4.92 -8.08
C TYR A 95 -2.83 5.23 -6.63
N PHE A 96 -1.61 5.75 -6.40
CA PHE A 96 -1.17 6.22 -5.10
C PHE A 96 -2.18 7.17 -4.44
N PHE A 97 -2.65 8.17 -5.18
CA PHE A 97 -3.58 9.17 -4.65
C PHE A 97 -4.95 8.57 -4.32
N ILE A 98 -5.49 7.74 -5.21
CA ILE A 98 -6.78 7.07 -4.98
C ILE A 98 -6.69 6.16 -3.76
N GLY A 99 -5.63 5.36 -3.64
CA GLY A 99 -5.39 4.50 -2.49
C GLY A 99 -5.28 5.32 -1.20
N ALA A 100 -4.54 6.43 -1.19
CA ALA A 100 -4.38 7.28 0.00
C ALA A 100 -5.72 7.90 0.46
N VAL A 101 -6.55 8.34 -0.48
CA VAL A 101 -7.88 8.89 -0.18
C VAL A 101 -8.81 7.82 0.38
N LEU A 102 -8.88 6.65 -0.27
CA LEU A 102 -9.71 5.53 0.18
C LEU A 102 -9.26 4.99 1.55
N ALA A 103 -7.95 4.86 1.79
CA ALA A 103 -7.40 4.44 3.08
C ALA A 103 -7.75 5.43 4.19
N THR A 104 -7.63 6.74 3.90
CA THR A 104 -8.01 7.80 4.86
C THR A 104 -9.49 7.73 5.22
N MET A 105 -10.37 7.60 4.23
CA MET A 105 -11.81 7.45 4.49
C MET A 105 -12.11 6.18 5.29
N ALA A 106 -11.43 5.08 4.97
CA ALA A 106 -11.61 3.82 5.68
C ALA A 106 -11.18 3.90 7.15
N LEU A 107 -10.06 4.56 7.43
CA LEU A 107 -9.58 4.81 8.80
C LEU A 107 -10.56 5.65 9.62
N ILE A 108 -11.25 6.61 9.00
CA ILE A 108 -12.26 7.44 9.68
C ILE A 108 -13.54 6.66 9.96
N VAL A 109 -13.98 5.83 8.99
CA VAL A 109 -15.24 5.10 9.08
C VAL A 109 -15.13 3.86 9.95
N MET A 110 -14.00 3.14 9.93
CA MET A 110 -13.86 1.85 10.60
C MET A 110 -14.16 1.86 12.10
N PRO A 111 -13.68 2.83 12.92
CA PRO A 111 -14.01 2.91 14.34
C PRO A 111 -15.51 3.11 14.62
N ASN A 112 -16.27 3.58 13.64
CA ASN A 112 -17.71 3.85 13.72
C ASN A 112 -18.56 2.72 13.10
N SER A 113 -17.97 1.56 12.80
CA SER A 113 -18.69 0.43 12.22
C SER A 113 -19.72 -0.11 13.21
N SER A 114 -20.99 -0.26 12.77
CA SER A 114 -22.09 -0.69 13.65
C SER A 114 -22.19 -2.21 13.85
N ALA A 115 -21.47 -2.99 13.05
CA ALA A 115 -21.51 -4.45 13.09
C ALA A 115 -20.16 -5.06 12.69
N LEU A 116 -19.90 -6.29 13.15
CA LEU A 116 -18.64 -7.00 12.89
C LEU A 116 -18.35 -7.16 11.39
N TRP A 117 -19.35 -7.51 10.58
CA TRP A 117 -19.18 -7.68 9.13
C TRP A 117 -18.88 -6.36 8.41
N ILE A 118 -19.37 -5.23 8.94
CA ILE A 118 -19.05 -3.89 8.40
C ILE A 118 -17.60 -3.57 8.71
N ALA A 119 -17.16 -3.77 9.96
CA ALA A 119 -15.76 -3.59 10.32
C ALA A 119 -14.84 -4.50 9.50
N GLY A 120 -15.26 -5.75 9.26
CA GLY A 120 -14.57 -6.68 8.38
C GLY A 120 -14.47 -6.11 6.96
N GLY A 121 -15.57 -5.68 6.35
CA GLY A 121 -15.54 -5.04 5.02
C GLY A 121 -14.65 -3.79 4.98
N MET A 122 -14.68 -2.97 6.03
CA MET A 122 -13.80 -1.79 6.15
C MET A 122 -12.33 -2.17 6.26
N LEU A 123 -12.00 -3.26 6.95
CA LEU A 123 -10.64 -3.81 6.97
C LEU A 123 -10.17 -4.16 5.56
N TRP A 124 -10.99 -4.86 4.77
CA TRP A 124 -10.66 -5.22 3.39
C TRP A 124 -10.47 -3.98 2.50
N ILE A 125 -11.37 -2.99 2.61
CA ILE A 125 -11.25 -1.74 1.86
C ILE A 125 -9.97 -1.00 2.25
N MET A 126 -9.70 -0.87 3.55
CA MET A 126 -8.51 -0.20 4.05
C MET A 126 -7.25 -0.91 3.56
N ASP A 127 -7.16 -2.24 3.70
CA ASP A 127 -5.99 -3.01 3.28
C ASP A 127 -5.77 -2.92 1.77
N ALA A 128 -6.84 -3.00 0.97
CA ALA A 128 -6.73 -2.85 -0.48
C ALA A 128 -6.23 -1.46 -0.87
N SER A 129 -6.76 -0.43 -0.21
CA SER A 129 -6.39 0.97 -0.44
C SER A 129 -4.94 1.25 -0.08
N ILE A 130 -4.47 0.67 1.02
CA ILE A 130 -3.08 0.80 1.43
C ILE A 130 -2.17 0.05 0.44
N ASN A 131 -2.52 -1.18 0.03
CA ASN A 131 -1.76 -1.92 -0.97
C ASN A 131 -1.66 -1.17 -2.32
N ILE A 132 -2.75 -0.55 -2.78
CA ILE A 132 -2.75 0.33 -3.97
C ILE A 132 -1.76 1.48 -3.82
N SER A 133 -1.65 2.03 -2.61
CA SER A 133 -0.77 3.18 -2.31
C SER A 133 0.71 2.80 -2.25
N MET A 134 1.04 1.52 -2.12
CA MET A 134 2.41 1.04 -1.90
C MET A 134 3.20 0.78 -3.18
N GLU A 135 2.64 1.01 -4.37
CA GLU A 135 3.35 0.88 -5.64
C GLU A 135 3.94 2.25 -6.11
N PRO A 136 5.18 2.61 -5.73
CA PRO A 136 5.86 3.80 -6.25
C PRO A 136 6.32 3.65 -7.69
#